data_AF-A0A5E4IUN1-F1
#
_entry.id   AF-A0A5E4IUN1-F1
#
_cell.length_a   1.000
_cell.length_b   1.000
_cell.length_c   1.000
_cell.angle_alpha   90.00
_cell.angle_beta   90.00
_cell.angle_gamma   90.00
#
_symmetry.space_group_name_H-M   'P 1'
#
loop_
_entity.id
_entity.type
_entity.pdbx_description
1 polymer ?
#
loop_
_entity_poly.entity_id
_entity_poly.type
_entity_poly.pdbx_seq_one_letter_code
_entity_poly.pdbx_strand_id
1 'polypeptide(L)'
;MICLRCGKCCQLLDIFIVNPSSILPDGRLDTKDPWAMIPKPAGERCPHLSWESDLAVCTIHHLPCYQGTPCQQFEQVGPEEAACITKGYFEIHGR
;
A
#
# COMPACT_ATOMS: atom_id res chain seq x y z
N MET A 1 0.20 10.20 8.23
CA MET A 1 -0.18 10.11 6.79
C MET A 1 -0.58 8.67 6.49
N ILE A 2 -1.65 8.44 5.73
CA ILE A 2 -2.11 7.07 5.36
C ILE A 2 -1.13 6.46 4.35
N CYS A 3 -1.00 5.13 4.30
CA CYS A 3 -0.17 4.45 3.32
C CYS A 3 -0.67 4.68 1.91
N LEU A 4 0.15 5.35 1.11
CA LEU A 4 -0.15 5.71 -0.29
C LEU A 4 0.75 4.97 -1.28
N ARG A 5 1.44 3.90 -0.87
CA ARG A 5 2.50 3.28 -1.68
C ARG A 5 2.46 1.76 -1.62
N CYS A 6 2.73 1.11 -2.74
CA CYS A 6 2.88 -0.35 -2.87
C CYS A 6 4.35 -0.78 -2.67
N GLY A 7 4.58 -2.09 -2.46
CA GLY A 7 5.93 -2.64 -2.30
C GLY A 7 6.70 -2.14 -1.07
N LYS A 8 8.04 -2.08 -1.17
CA LYS A 8 8.93 -1.60 -0.09
C LYS A 8 8.83 -0.10 0.19
N CYS A 9 8.07 0.65 -0.61
CA CYS A 9 8.06 2.11 -0.59
C CYS A 9 7.55 2.74 0.72
N CYS A 10 6.86 1.97 1.57
CA CYS A 10 6.40 2.38 2.89
C CYS A 10 7.37 2.00 4.03
N GLN A 11 8.45 1.24 3.75
CA GLN A 11 9.31 0.67 4.77
C GLN A 11 9.97 1.75 5.63
N LEU A 12 10.45 2.84 5.04
CA LEU A 12 11.17 3.92 5.72
C LEU A 12 10.26 5.05 6.23
N LEU A 13 8.93 4.86 6.22
CA LEU A 13 7.97 5.90 6.55
C LEU A 13 7.16 5.54 7.81
N ASP A 14 6.95 6.55 8.66
CA ASP A 14 5.93 6.53 9.72
C ASP A 14 4.57 6.87 9.13
N ILE A 15 3.68 5.88 9.04
CA ILE A 15 2.40 6.01 8.34
C ILE A 15 1.29 5.23 9.05
N PHE A 16 0.04 5.49 8.66
CA PHE A 16 -1.10 4.66 9.02
C PHE A 16 -1.42 3.70 7.88
N ILE A 17 -1.57 2.41 8.17
CA ILE A 17 -2.01 1.40 7.21
C ILE A 17 -3.42 0.93 7.58
N VAL A 18 -4.12 0.33 6.63
CA VAL A 18 -5.35 -0.41 6.93
C VAL A 18 -5.03 -1.50 7.94
N ASN A 19 -5.85 -1.67 8.96
CA ASN A 19 -5.74 -2.81 9.86
C ASN A 19 -6.26 -4.07 9.14
N PRO A 20 -5.46 -5.15 8.99
CA PRO A 20 -5.91 -6.37 8.34
C PRO A 20 -7.20 -6.94 8.95
N SER A 21 -7.37 -6.83 10.27
CA SER A 21 -8.55 -7.35 10.99
C SER A 21 -9.83 -6.57 10.69
N SER A 22 -9.71 -5.39 10.10
CA SER A 22 -10.84 -4.52 9.76
C SER A 22 -11.24 -4.63 8.29
N ILE A 23 -10.63 -5.55 7.53
CA ILE A 23 -11.01 -5.86 6.16
C ILE A 23 -12.13 -6.90 6.20
N LEU A 24 -13.30 -6.53 5.70
CA LEU A 24 -14.47 -7.40 5.59
C LEU A 24 -14.24 -8.49 4.52
N PRO A 25 -15.02 -9.60 4.54
CA PRO A 25 -14.90 -10.67 3.54
C PRO A 25 -15.10 -10.22 2.08
N ASP A 26 -15.82 -9.12 1.86
CA ASP A 26 -16.01 -8.52 0.53
C ASP A 26 -14.85 -7.57 0.12
N GLY A 27 -13.80 -7.51 0.94
CA GLY A 27 -12.63 -6.66 0.74
C GLY A 27 -12.86 -5.18 1.03
N ARG A 28 -14.03 -4.78 1.59
CA ARG A 28 -14.26 -3.40 2.06
C ARG A 28 -13.68 -3.20 3.47
N LEU A 29 -13.45 -1.95 3.82
CA LEU A 29 -13.04 -1.59 5.17
C LEU A 29 -14.28 -1.52 6.08
N ASP A 30 -14.20 -2.11 7.27
CA ASP A 30 -15.21 -1.87 8.30
C ASP A 30 -15.10 -0.43 8.82
N THR A 31 -15.98 0.44 8.35
CA THR A 31 -16.00 1.86 8.72
C THR A 31 -16.51 2.10 10.15
N LYS A 32 -17.03 1.08 10.82
CA LYS A 32 -17.47 1.16 12.22
C LYS A 32 -16.36 0.78 13.20
N ASP A 33 -15.27 0.18 12.71
CA ASP A 33 -14.13 -0.15 13.54
C ASP A 33 -13.28 1.10 13.82
N PRO A 34 -13.19 1.58 15.07
CA PRO A 34 -12.32 2.71 15.41
C PRO A 34 -10.84 2.41 15.19
N TRP A 35 -10.47 1.13 15.03
CA TRP A 35 -9.11 0.66 14.78
C TRP A 35 -8.90 0.23 13.32
N ALA A 36 -9.76 0.68 12.41
CA ALA A 36 -9.64 0.39 10.97
C ALA A 36 -8.31 0.84 10.35
N MET A 37 -7.62 1.78 11.02
CA MET A 37 -6.29 2.26 10.64
C MET A 37 -5.33 2.09 11.82
N ILE A 38 -4.18 1.46 11.58
CA ILE A 38 -3.15 1.24 12.60
C ILE A 38 -1.84 1.95 12.22
N PRO A 39 -1.09 2.46 13.20
CA PRO A 39 0.23 3.02 12.94
C PRO A 39 1.18 1.91 12.50
N LYS A 40 2.03 2.25 11.54
CA LYS A 40 3.16 1.45 11.06
C LYS A 40 4.41 2.34 11.15
N PRO A 41 5.28 2.12 12.14
CA PRO A 41 6.53 2.85 12.29
C PRO A 41 7.48 2.66 11.10
N ALA A 42 8.38 3.62 10.88
CA ALA A 42 9.51 3.47 9.98
C ALA A 42 10.40 2.28 10.41
N GLY A 43 10.94 1.56 9.44
CA GLY A 43 11.72 0.34 9.65
C GLY A 43 10.89 -0.94 9.80
N GLU A 44 9.63 -0.84 10.23
CA GLU A 44 8.75 -2.01 10.33
C GLU A 44 8.25 -2.49 8.95
N ARG A 45 7.87 -3.76 8.88
CA ARG A 45 7.25 -4.34 7.67
C ARG A 45 5.77 -4.05 7.65
N CYS A 46 5.24 -3.70 6.48
CA CYS A 46 3.80 -3.62 6.30
C CYS A 46 3.22 -5.05 6.29
N PRO A 47 2.17 -5.34 7.08
CA PRO A 47 1.53 -6.66 7.14
C PRO A 47 0.82 -7.05 5.84
N HIS A 48 0.57 -6.09 4.94
CA HIS A 48 -0.05 -6.34 3.65
C HIS A 48 0.93 -6.80 2.57
N LEU A 49 2.23 -6.88 2.86
CA LEU A 49 3.23 -7.32 1.91
C LEU A 49 3.38 -8.85 1.95
N SER A 50 3.18 -9.49 0.80
CA SER A 50 3.71 -10.82 0.55
C SER A 50 5.14 -10.70 0.07
N TRP A 51 5.99 -11.61 0.51
CA TRP A 51 7.42 -11.64 0.18
C TRP A 51 7.74 -12.94 -0.53
N GLU A 52 8.06 -12.86 -1.82
CA GLU A 52 8.53 -13.99 -2.61
C GLU A 52 9.95 -13.70 -3.08
N SER A 53 10.93 -14.36 -2.46
CA SER A 53 12.36 -14.10 -2.65
C SER A 53 12.70 -12.61 -2.40
N ASP A 54 12.90 -11.84 -3.46
CA ASP A 54 13.26 -10.41 -3.43
C ASP A 54 12.10 -9.50 -3.84
N LEU A 55 10.89 -10.05 -4.04
CA LEU A 55 9.72 -9.30 -4.46
C LEU A 55 8.77 -9.06 -3.29
N ALA A 56 8.57 -7.80 -2.94
CA ALA A 56 7.55 -7.36 -1.98
C ALA A 56 6.29 -6.90 -2.73
N VAL A 57 5.21 -7.67 -2.63
CA VAL A 57 3.94 -7.37 -3.32
C VAL A 57 2.87 -6.99 -2.32
N CYS A 58 2.23 -5.83 -2.52
CA CYS A 58 1.06 -5.45 -1.72
C CYS A 58 -0.13 -6.34 -2.11
N THR A 59 -0.61 -7.12 -1.16
CA THR A 59 -1.69 -8.11 -1.37
C THR A 59 -3.08 -7.49 -1.40
N ILE A 60 -3.27 -6.32 -0.79
CA ILE A 60 -4.60 -5.69 -0.67
C ILE A 60 -4.87 -4.60 -1.73
N HIS A 61 -3.90 -4.31 -2.61
CA HIS A 61 -4.00 -3.17 -3.52
C HIS A 61 -5.20 -3.23 -4.47
N HIS A 62 -5.69 -4.44 -4.74
CA HIS A 62 -6.81 -4.72 -5.62
C HIS A 62 -8.16 -4.73 -4.87
N LEU A 63 -8.14 -4.70 -3.54
CA LEU A 63 -9.35 -4.78 -2.72
C LEU A 63 -10.12 -3.44 -2.71
N PRO A 64 -11.47 -3.48 -2.58
CA PRO A 64 -12.30 -2.28 -2.47
C PRO A 64 -11.89 -1.30 -1.37
N CYS A 65 -11.40 -1.78 -0.22
CA CYS A 65 -10.91 -0.95 0.88
C CYS A 65 -9.74 -0.04 0.49
N TYR A 66 -9.06 -0.37 -0.61
CA TYR A 66 -7.93 0.38 -1.13
C TYR A 66 -8.32 1.31 -2.30
N GLN A 67 -9.54 1.19 -2.82
CA GLN A 67 -10.03 2.06 -3.89
C GLN A 67 -10.22 3.49 -3.42
N GLY A 68 -9.87 4.45 -4.28
CA GLY A 68 -9.92 5.88 -3.93
C GLY A 68 -8.82 6.33 -2.96
N THR A 69 -7.96 5.41 -2.49
CA THR A 69 -6.74 5.81 -1.80
C THR A 69 -5.71 6.30 -2.83
N PRO A 70 -4.88 7.30 -2.49
CA PRO A 70 -3.83 7.77 -3.39
C PRO A 70 -2.85 6.67 -3.84
N CYS A 71 -2.80 5.51 -3.17
CA CYS A 71 -1.94 4.42 -3.64
C CYS A 71 -2.34 3.84 -5.00
N GLN A 72 -3.60 3.96 -5.43
CA GLN A 72 -3.96 3.60 -6.82
C GLN A 72 -3.17 4.42 -7.85
N GLN A 73 -2.68 5.59 -7.44
CA GLN A 73 -1.90 6.50 -8.27
C GLN A 73 -0.41 6.20 -8.24
N PHE A 74 0.08 5.18 -7.54
CA PHE A 74 1.50 4.83 -7.46
C PHE A 74 1.75 3.39 -7.93
N GLU A 75 2.88 3.19 -8.57
CA GLU A 75 3.38 1.88 -8.98
C GLU A 75 4.89 1.80 -8.72
N GLN A 76 5.36 0.63 -8.28
CA GLN A 76 6.79 0.37 -8.21
C GLN A 76 7.25 -0.09 -9.59
N VAL A 77 8.07 0.72 -10.25
CA VAL A 77 8.69 0.40 -11.53
C VAL A 77 10.19 0.21 -11.29
N GLY A 78 10.70 -1.00 -11.52
CA GLY A 78 12.12 -1.32 -11.37
C GLY A 78 12.45 -2.21 -10.16
N PRO A 79 13.74 -2.33 -9.82
CA PRO A 79 14.21 -3.20 -8.73
C PRO A 79 13.68 -2.78 -7.35
N GLU A 80 13.95 -3.61 -6.35
CA GLU A 80 13.33 -3.52 -5.03
C GLU A 80 13.60 -2.21 -4.28
N GLU A 81 14.74 -1.57 -4.58
CA GLU A 81 15.14 -0.28 -4.01
C GLU A 81 14.63 0.92 -4.82
N ALA A 82 13.97 0.68 -5.96
CA ALA A 82 13.45 1.74 -6.80
C ALA A 82 12.36 2.52 -6.07
N ALA A 83 12.37 3.84 -6.24
CA ALA A 83 11.32 4.69 -5.71
C ALA A 83 9.98 4.37 -6.38
N CYS A 84 8.89 4.34 -5.60
CA CYS A 84 7.55 4.33 -6.17
C CYS A 84 7.31 5.62 -6.96
N ILE A 85 6.83 5.47 -8.19
CA ILE A 85 6.53 6.56 -9.09
C ILE A 85 5.00 6.69 -9.18
N THR A 86 4.49 7.91 -9.34
CA THR A 86 3.07 8.11 -9.65
C THR A 86 2.75 7.51 -11.01
N LYS A 87 1.72 6.65 -11.14
CA LYS A 87 1.23 6.13 -12.42
C LYS A 87 0.97 7.24 -13.44
N GLY A 88 0.42 8.37 -13.00
CA GLY A 88 0.22 9.54 -13.84
C GLY A 88 1.51 10.04 -14.50
N TYR A 89 2.68 9.88 -13.87
CA TYR A 89 3.96 10.23 -14.49
C TYR A 89 4.19 9.44 -15.80
N PHE A 90 3.83 8.16 -15.86
CA PHE A 90 3.96 7.35 -17.07
C PHE A 90 2.83 7.58 -18.08
N GLU A 91 1.60 7.81 -17.61
CA GLU A 91 0.47 8.15 -18.49
C GLU A 91 0.70 9.48 -19.24
N ILE A 92 1.36 10.45 -18.59
CA ILE A 92 1.68 11.76 -19.19
C ILE A 92 2.97 11.69 -20.03
N HIS A 93 3.92 10.82 -19.68
CA HIS A 93 5.24 10.72 -20.35
C HIS A 93 5.42 9.52 -21.29
N GLY A 94 4.35 8.79 -21.60
CA GLY A 94 4.27 7.89 -22.75
C GLY A 94 5.12 6.63 -22.65
N ARG A 95 4.52 5.57 -22.10
CA ARG A 95 4.84 4.19 -22.47
C ARG A 95 3.57 3.39 -22.68
#